data_AF-A0A7C4HT90-F1
#
_entry.id   AF-A0A7C4HT90-F1
#
_cell.length_a   1.000
_cell.length_b   1.000
_cell.length_c   1.000
_cell.angle_alpha   90.00
_cell.angle_beta   90.00
_cell.angle_gamma   90.00
#
_symmetry.space_group_name_H-M   'P 1'
#
loop_
_entity.id
_entity.type
_entity.pdbx_description
1 polymer ?
#
loop_
_entity_poly.entity_id
_entity_poly.type
_entity_poly.pdbx_seq_one_letter_code
_entity_poly.pdbx_strand_id
1 'polypeptide(L)'
;MRMIELYVSPSGDDCAPGTRERPLATLTRARNLLRERRQAQKATVWLRGGRYPLRRTLTFGPRDGNVTYAALPSETPILDGGDAIGGWRVERRNGRAEFVTRAPRYFRQLFVNGGRRPRARLPKVGPDPRRRRFFRIADVPGGRRRDFRLFEPCDAFIAAPGQFESWTNLEDADVVVLHFWTDERMPIAGFDPATRRVRTRLPSLFALVDDWSSRWARYYVENVPEALSEPGEWYLDRGTGTP
;
A
#
# COMPACT_ATOMS: atom_id res chain seq x y z
N MET A 1 1.61 12.73 43.28
CA MET A 1 1.33 11.36 42.76
C MET A 1 2.53 10.88 41.97
N ARG A 2 3.06 9.69 42.26
CA ARG A 2 4.20 9.11 41.54
C ARG A 2 3.74 8.71 40.13
N MET A 3 4.45 9.16 39.09
CA MET A 3 4.22 8.74 37.71
C MET A 3 4.73 7.30 37.54
N ILE A 4 3.96 6.45 36.86
CA ILE A 4 4.41 5.09 36.53
C ILE A 4 5.16 5.13 35.20
N GLU A 5 6.37 4.59 35.17
CA GLU A 5 7.12 4.41 33.93
C GLU A 5 7.22 2.93 33.60
N LEU A 6 6.96 2.59 32.33
CA LEU A 6 7.28 1.29 31.77
C LEU A 6 8.21 1.47 30.58
N TYR A 7 9.07 0.48 30.35
CA TYR A 7 9.99 0.46 29.22
C TYR A 7 9.68 -0.76 28.35
N VAL A 8 9.66 -0.55 27.04
CA VAL A 8 9.42 -1.59 26.03
C VAL A 8 10.59 -1.60 25.07
N SER A 9 11.04 -2.78 24.65
CA SER A 9 12.15 -2.97 23.73
C SER A 9 11.89 -4.15 22.81
N PRO A 10 12.33 -4.14 21.54
CA PRO A 10 12.17 -5.30 20.65
C PRO A 10 12.91 -6.54 21.15
N SER A 11 13.94 -6.36 21.99
CA SER A 11 14.69 -7.44 22.66
C SER A 11 14.27 -7.63 24.13
N GLY A 12 13.13 -7.08 24.54
CA GLY A 12 12.58 -7.23 25.90
C GLY A 12 11.89 -8.57 26.11
N ASP A 13 11.22 -8.71 27.25
CA ASP A 13 10.48 -9.92 27.64
C ASP A 13 9.13 -9.53 28.28
N ASP A 14 8.02 -10.08 27.81
CA ASP A 14 6.68 -9.79 28.33
C ASP A 14 6.40 -10.40 29.72
N CYS A 15 7.29 -11.27 30.20
CA CYS A 15 7.34 -11.75 31.59
C CYS A 15 8.12 -10.79 32.52
N ALA A 16 8.81 -9.79 31.97
CA ALA A 16 9.57 -8.82 32.75
C ALA A 16 8.68 -7.81 33.50
N PRO A 17 9.19 -7.14 34.55
CA PRO A 17 8.41 -6.13 35.27
C PRO A 17 8.18 -4.83 34.49
N GLY A 18 8.88 -4.62 33.37
CA GLY A 18 8.81 -3.42 32.54
C GLY A 18 9.66 -2.25 33.03
N THR A 19 10.74 -2.51 33.78
CA THR A 19 11.71 -1.49 34.17
C THR A 19 12.69 -1.20 33.03
N ARG A 20 13.51 -0.16 33.17
CA ARG A 20 14.51 0.21 32.16
C ARG A 20 15.52 -0.91 31.90
N GLU A 21 15.92 -1.62 32.94
CA GLU A 21 16.89 -2.73 32.90
C GLU A 21 16.25 -4.04 32.43
N ARG A 22 14.94 -4.21 32.67
CA ARG A 22 14.16 -5.39 32.30
C ARG A 22 12.87 -4.96 31.57
N PRO A 23 12.99 -4.48 30.31
CA PRO A 23 11.86 -3.94 29.56
C PRO A 23 10.93 -5.06 29.08
N LEU A 24 9.67 -4.69 28.84
CA LEU A 24 8.69 -5.54 28.17
C LEU A 24 9.05 -5.71 26.69
N ALA A 25 8.57 -6.79 26.06
CA ALA A 25 8.76 -7.00 24.63
C ALA A 25 7.71 -6.24 23.80
N THR A 26 6.48 -6.13 24.30
CA THR A 26 5.34 -5.63 23.52
C THR A 26 4.57 -4.48 24.15
N LEU A 27 4.04 -3.61 23.29
CA LEU A 27 3.13 -2.53 23.70
C LEU A 27 1.82 -3.10 24.27
N THR A 28 1.35 -4.24 23.75
CA THR A 28 0.17 -4.94 24.27
C THR A 28 0.37 -5.33 25.74
N ARG A 29 1.53 -5.89 26.08
CA ARG A 29 1.83 -6.22 27.47
C ARG A 29 1.98 -4.97 28.34
N ALA A 30 2.62 -3.92 27.84
CA ALA A 30 2.71 -2.64 28.57
C ALA A 30 1.34 -2.08 28.92
N ARG A 31 0.42 -2.03 27.94
CA ARG A 31 -0.99 -1.63 28.17
C ARG A 31 -1.66 -2.51 29.22
N ASN A 32 -1.57 -3.83 29.09
CA ASN A 32 -2.21 -4.77 30.03
C ASN A 32 -1.65 -4.60 31.45
N LEU A 33 -0.34 -4.44 31.59
CA LEU A 33 0.31 -4.23 32.88
C LEU A 33 -0.10 -2.91 33.52
N LEU A 34 -0.28 -1.85 32.73
CA LEU A 34 -0.82 -0.58 33.22
C LEU A 34 -2.28 -0.72 33.69
N ARG A 35 -3.10 -1.53 33.02
CA ARG A 35 -4.48 -1.81 33.47
C ARG A 35 -4.51 -2.55 34.82
N GLU A 36 -3.55 -3.43 35.05
CA GLU A 36 -3.42 -4.18 36.30
C GLU A 36 -2.91 -3.29 37.45
N ARG A 37 -1.93 -2.41 37.18
CA ARG A 37 -1.19 -1.68 38.22
C ARG A 37 -1.72 -0.28 38.53
N ARG A 38 -2.52 0.32 37.64
CA ARG A 38 -2.96 1.72 37.79
C ARG A 38 -4.36 1.85 38.36
N GLN A 39 -4.49 2.78 39.29
CA GLN A 39 -5.73 3.36 39.77
C GLN A 39 -5.77 4.84 39.31
N ALA A 40 -5.78 5.04 37.99
CA ALA A 40 -5.86 6.35 37.29
C ALA A 40 -4.63 7.28 37.33
N GLN A 41 -3.46 6.85 37.84
CA GLN A 41 -2.24 7.68 37.83
C GLN A 41 -1.76 7.99 36.40
N LYS A 42 -1.00 9.09 36.23
CA LYS A 42 -0.24 9.34 34.99
C LYS A 42 0.80 8.25 34.76
N ALA A 43 0.99 7.85 33.52
CA ALA A 43 2.05 6.93 33.16
C ALA A 43 2.73 7.27 31.83
N THR A 44 3.97 6.85 31.69
CA THR A 44 4.73 6.93 30.44
C THR A 44 5.24 5.53 30.08
N VAL A 45 5.04 5.14 28.83
CA VAL A 45 5.62 3.93 28.24
C VAL A 45 6.71 4.38 27.28
N TRP A 46 7.96 4.17 27.67
CA TRP A 46 9.15 4.49 26.90
C TRP A 46 9.47 3.35 25.94
N LEU A 47 9.49 3.64 24.64
CA LEU A 47 9.80 2.70 23.58
C LEU A 47 11.26 2.85 23.18
N ARG A 48 12.04 1.78 23.34
CA ARG A 48 13.39 1.72 22.79
C ARG A 48 13.37 1.63 21.27
N GLY A 49 14.45 2.02 20.63
CA GLY A 49 14.64 2.00 19.20
C GLY A 49 14.56 0.60 18.62
N GLY A 50 14.14 0.53 17.37
CA GLY A 50 13.95 -0.72 16.64
C GLY A 50 12.50 -0.96 16.26
N ARG A 51 12.26 -2.12 15.67
CA ARG A 51 11.00 -2.45 15.02
C ARG A 51 10.14 -3.33 15.92
N TYR A 52 8.87 -2.96 16.07
CA TYR A 52 7.86 -3.68 16.85
C TYR A 52 6.78 -4.21 15.90
N PRO A 53 6.82 -5.50 15.55
CA PRO A 53 5.80 -6.10 14.70
C PRO A 53 4.43 -6.09 15.38
N LEU A 54 3.43 -5.50 14.72
CA LEU A 54 2.03 -5.48 15.14
C LEU A 54 1.22 -6.45 14.29
N ARG A 55 1.15 -7.71 14.74
CA ARG A 55 0.35 -8.75 14.06
C ARG A 55 -1.17 -8.57 14.24
N ARG A 56 -1.58 -7.75 15.19
CA ARG A 56 -2.99 -7.43 15.51
C ARG A 56 -3.08 -5.97 15.94
N THR A 57 -4.25 -5.38 15.78
CA THR A 57 -4.53 -4.00 16.21
C THR A 57 -4.26 -3.83 17.71
N LEU A 58 -3.49 -2.81 18.07
CA LEU A 58 -3.31 -2.37 19.45
C LEU A 58 -4.48 -1.44 19.82
N THR A 59 -5.47 -1.97 20.52
CA THR A 59 -6.67 -1.21 20.91
C THR A 59 -6.51 -0.54 22.27
N PHE A 60 -6.85 0.73 22.37
CA PHE A 60 -6.97 1.46 23.64
C PHE A 60 -8.45 1.73 23.94
N GLY A 61 -8.85 1.52 25.19
CA GLY A 61 -10.19 1.81 25.69
C GLY A 61 -10.16 2.83 26.83
N PRO A 62 -11.31 3.13 27.47
CA PRO A 62 -11.40 4.18 28.48
C PRO A 62 -10.43 4.03 29.66
N ARG A 63 -10.09 2.80 30.07
CA ARG A 63 -9.13 2.52 31.16
C ARG A 63 -7.67 2.84 30.82
N ASP A 64 -7.36 3.07 29.54
CA ASP A 64 -6.00 3.31 29.05
C ASP A 64 -5.66 4.81 28.95
N GLY A 65 -6.56 5.69 29.39
CA GLY A 65 -6.33 7.14 29.42
C GLY A 65 -5.23 7.56 30.39
N ASN A 66 -4.73 8.79 30.20
CA ASN A 66 -3.65 9.40 31.01
C ASN A 66 -2.32 8.62 30.93
N VAL A 67 -2.04 8.03 29.76
CA VAL A 67 -0.82 7.29 29.45
C VAL A 67 -0.18 7.88 28.20
N THR A 68 1.10 8.23 28.29
CA THR A 68 1.91 8.67 27.15
C THR A 68 2.73 7.48 26.63
N TYR A 69 2.64 7.17 25.34
CA TYR A 69 3.58 6.28 24.67
C TYR A 69 4.58 7.15 23.91
N ALA A 70 5.86 7.06 24.25
CA ALA A 70 6.89 7.92 23.69
C ALA A 70 8.12 7.12 23.31
N ALA A 71 8.81 7.55 22.26
CA ALA A 71 10.17 7.11 22.02
C ALA A 71 11.06 7.49 23.21
N LEU A 72 11.95 6.58 23.62
CA LEU A 72 13.04 6.95 24.52
C LEU A 72 13.89 8.03 23.81
N PRO A 73 14.37 9.08 24.52
CA PRO A 73 15.06 10.18 23.86
C PRO A 73 16.20 9.72 22.93
N SER A 74 16.22 10.28 21.72
CA SER A 74 17.17 9.94 20.64
C SER A 74 17.03 8.54 20.03
N GLU A 75 16.03 7.75 20.43
CA GLU A 75 15.74 6.45 19.83
C GLU A 75 14.56 6.56 18.85
N THR A 76 14.52 5.70 17.83
CA THR A 76 13.46 5.69 16.79
C THR A 76 12.74 4.34 16.79
N PRO A 77 11.67 4.18 17.60
CA PRO A 77 10.80 3.00 17.54
C PRO A 77 9.94 3.03 16.27
N ILE A 78 9.80 1.89 15.61
CA ILE A 78 8.94 1.71 14.43
C ILE A 78 7.87 0.68 14.78
N LEU A 79 6.61 1.11 14.87
CA LEU A 79 5.48 0.19 14.97
C LEU A 79 5.14 -0.30 13.55
N ASP A 80 5.28 -1.60 13.30
CA ASP A 80 5.26 -2.15 11.94
C ASP A 80 4.12 -3.17 11.77
N GLY A 81 3.12 -2.81 10.95
CA GLY A 81 2.01 -3.71 10.57
C GLY A 81 2.27 -4.54 9.31
N GLY A 82 3.48 -4.48 8.76
CA GLY A 82 3.93 -5.27 7.63
C GLY A 82 4.43 -6.65 8.02
N ASP A 83 4.56 -7.52 7.02
CA ASP A 83 5.20 -8.82 7.16
C ASP A 83 6.59 -8.78 6.55
N ALA A 84 7.58 -9.32 7.25
CA ALA A 84 8.91 -9.51 6.69
C ALA A 84 8.85 -10.58 5.59
N ILE A 85 9.39 -10.26 4.43
CA ILE A 85 9.47 -11.19 3.29
C ILE A 85 10.92 -11.66 3.17
N GLY A 86 11.13 -12.96 3.39
CA GLY A 86 12.42 -13.63 3.25
C GLY A 86 12.43 -14.61 2.08
N GLY A 87 13.40 -15.53 2.04
CA GLY A 87 13.44 -16.63 1.07
C GLY A 87 13.70 -16.20 -0.38
N TRP A 88 14.33 -15.05 -0.57
CA TRP A 88 14.63 -14.51 -1.90
C TRP A 88 15.65 -15.38 -2.64
N ARG A 89 15.37 -15.64 -3.91
CA ARG A 89 16.31 -16.22 -4.88
C ARG A 89 16.44 -15.29 -6.07
N VAL A 90 17.53 -15.45 -6.81
CA VAL A 90 17.74 -14.73 -8.07
C VAL A 90 17.28 -15.63 -9.22
N GLU A 91 16.35 -15.15 -10.02
CA GLU A 91 15.98 -15.75 -11.31
C GLU A 91 16.47 -14.87 -12.45
N ARG A 92 16.67 -15.45 -13.63
CA ARG A 92 16.95 -14.70 -14.86
C ARG A 92 15.75 -14.75 -15.79
N ARG A 93 15.20 -13.59 -16.13
CA ARG A 93 14.12 -13.44 -17.11
C ARG A 93 14.49 -12.35 -18.11
N ASN A 94 14.36 -12.65 -19.41
CA ASN A 94 14.67 -11.72 -20.51
C ASN A 94 16.04 -11.02 -20.35
N GLY A 95 17.07 -11.78 -19.93
CA GLY A 95 18.43 -11.26 -19.74
C GLY A 95 18.65 -10.43 -18.47
N ARG A 96 17.64 -10.25 -17.61
CA ARG A 96 17.74 -9.49 -16.36
C ARG A 96 17.68 -10.42 -15.15
N ALA A 97 18.42 -10.06 -14.10
CA ALA A 97 18.33 -10.72 -12.80
C ALA A 97 17.16 -10.11 -12.01
N GLU A 98 16.26 -10.96 -11.55
CA GLU A 98 15.08 -10.60 -10.78
C GLU A 98 15.13 -11.32 -9.43
N PHE A 99 14.83 -10.61 -8.34
CA PHE A 99 14.68 -11.23 -7.03
C PHE A 99 13.25 -11.75 -6.91
N VAL A 100 13.11 -13.04 -6.64
CA VAL A 100 11.82 -13.73 -6.62
C VAL A 100 11.67 -14.44 -5.28
N THR A 101 10.47 -14.40 -4.71
CA THR A 101 10.14 -15.17 -3.49
C THR A 101 8.66 -15.56 -3.48
N ARG A 102 8.14 -16.09 -2.38
CA ARG A 102 6.71 -16.28 -2.16
C ARG A 102 6.21 -15.21 -1.19
N ALA A 103 5.22 -14.44 -1.61
CA ALA A 103 4.53 -13.47 -0.78
C ALA A 103 3.70 -14.18 0.30
N PRO A 104 3.72 -13.69 1.54
CA PRO A 104 2.92 -14.27 2.62
C PRO A 104 1.41 -14.00 2.47
N ARG A 105 1.06 -12.95 1.72
CA ARG A 105 -0.31 -12.52 1.40
C ARG A 105 -0.28 -11.52 0.25
N TYR A 106 -1.45 -11.16 -0.25
CA TYR A 106 -1.56 -10.05 -1.19
C TYR A 106 -1.31 -8.69 -0.52
N PHE A 107 -0.53 -7.83 -1.17
CA PHE A 107 -0.25 -6.45 -0.73
C PHE A 107 -0.06 -5.50 -1.92
N ARG A 108 -0.10 -4.20 -1.66
CA ARG A 108 0.08 -3.13 -2.68
C ARG A 108 1.28 -2.23 -2.42
N GLN A 109 2.07 -2.53 -1.39
CA GLN A 109 3.24 -1.73 -1.00
C GLN A 109 4.35 -2.67 -0.54
N LEU A 110 5.54 -2.48 -1.11
CA LEU A 110 6.77 -3.16 -0.70
C LEU A 110 7.76 -2.10 -0.19
N PHE A 111 8.45 -2.42 0.89
CA PHE A 111 9.51 -1.57 1.45
C PHE A 111 10.80 -2.38 1.53
N VAL A 112 11.90 -1.80 1.04
CA VAL A 112 13.24 -2.39 1.13
C VAL A 112 14.15 -1.38 1.81
N ASN A 113 14.73 -1.78 2.95
CA ASN A 113 15.56 -0.93 3.81
C ASN A 113 14.90 0.39 4.19
N GLY A 114 13.60 0.36 4.53
CA GLY A 114 12.81 1.54 4.89
C GLY A 114 12.30 2.38 3.71
N GLY A 115 12.80 2.15 2.49
CA GLY A 115 12.36 2.84 1.28
C GLY A 115 11.23 2.11 0.56
N ARG A 116 10.11 2.80 0.31
CA ARG A 116 9.01 2.27 -0.52
C ARG A 116 9.49 2.01 -1.95
N ARG A 117 9.11 0.86 -2.51
CA ARG A 117 9.43 0.48 -3.88
C ARG A 117 8.24 0.72 -4.82
N PRO A 118 8.46 1.27 -6.02
CA PRO A 118 7.40 1.49 -7.00
C PRO A 118 6.85 0.15 -7.50
N ARG A 119 5.52 0.02 -7.56
CA ARG A 119 4.88 -1.12 -8.22
C ARG A 119 4.99 -0.91 -9.73
N ALA A 120 5.31 -1.97 -10.47
CA ALA A 120 5.45 -1.93 -11.93
C ALA A 120 4.19 -1.33 -12.58
N ARG A 121 4.37 -0.31 -13.41
CA ARG A 121 3.25 0.42 -14.02
C ARG A 121 3.52 0.93 -15.43
N LEU A 122 2.44 1.13 -16.19
CA LEU A 122 2.44 1.80 -17.48
C LEU A 122 1.50 3.02 -17.49
N PRO A 123 1.87 4.12 -18.14
CA PRO A 123 3.24 4.40 -18.58
C PRO A 123 4.15 4.62 -17.35
N LYS A 124 5.46 4.50 -17.58
CA LYS A 124 6.48 4.88 -16.59
C LYS A 124 6.30 6.33 -16.17
N VAL A 125 6.48 6.61 -14.88
CA VAL A 125 6.28 7.96 -14.30
C VAL A 125 7.09 9.02 -15.05
N GLY A 126 8.32 8.67 -15.44
CA GLY A 126 9.28 9.57 -16.09
C GLY A 126 10.31 10.15 -15.12
N PRO A 127 11.34 10.82 -15.65
CA PRO A 127 12.47 11.30 -14.86
C PRO A 127 12.08 12.46 -13.93
N ASP A 128 11.05 13.24 -14.29
CA ASP A 128 10.53 14.33 -13.46
C ASP A 128 9.28 13.86 -12.69
N PRO A 129 9.36 13.68 -11.36
CA PRO A 129 8.23 13.24 -10.56
C PRO A 129 7.08 14.27 -10.50
N ARG A 130 7.33 15.54 -10.88
CA ARG A 130 6.30 16.60 -11.00
C ARG A 130 5.56 16.53 -12.33
N ARG A 131 6.14 15.90 -13.35
CA ARG A 131 5.56 15.75 -14.70
C ARG A 131 5.30 14.28 -15.02
N ARG A 132 4.44 13.68 -14.20
CA ARG A 132 4.08 12.27 -14.34
C ARG A 132 3.40 12.02 -15.69
N ARG A 133 3.80 10.93 -16.35
CA ARG A 133 3.14 10.47 -17.58
C ARG A 133 1.92 9.64 -17.28
N PHE A 134 0.92 9.77 -18.14
CA PHE A 134 -0.34 9.04 -18.10
C PHE A 134 -0.77 8.68 -19.51
N PHE A 135 -1.49 7.57 -19.62
CA PHE A 135 -2.32 7.29 -20.78
C PHE A 135 -3.58 8.14 -20.75
N ARG A 136 -4.34 8.13 -21.85
CA ARG A 136 -5.61 8.85 -21.95
C ARG A 136 -6.64 7.96 -22.62
N ILE A 137 -7.80 7.84 -21.99
CA ILE A 137 -8.94 7.09 -22.53
C ILE A 137 -9.29 7.66 -23.92
N ALA A 138 -9.49 6.79 -24.90
CA ALA A 138 -9.88 7.19 -26.24
C ALA A 138 -11.38 7.43 -26.34
N ASP A 139 -12.18 6.52 -25.77
CA ASP A 139 -13.62 6.68 -25.70
C ASP A 139 -14.26 5.94 -24.52
N VAL A 140 -15.48 6.31 -24.16
CA VAL A 140 -16.26 5.63 -23.11
C VAL A 140 -17.61 5.27 -23.72
N PRO A 141 -17.90 3.99 -24.00
CA PRO A 141 -19.16 3.58 -24.61
C PRO A 141 -20.37 4.06 -23.78
N GLY A 142 -21.20 4.91 -24.38
CA GLY A 142 -22.38 5.50 -23.73
C GLY A 142 -22.08 6.66 -22.77
N GLY A 143 -20.81 6.99 -22.53
CA GLY A 143 -20.42 8.10 -21.67
C GLY A 143 -20.56 9.46 -22.35
N ARG A 144 -20.44 10.53 -21.54
CA ARG A 144 -20.45 11.92 -22.04
C ARG A 144 -19.19 12.68 -21.61
N ARG A 145 -18.62 13.49 -22.52
CA ARG A 145 -17.49 14.40 -22.25
C ARG A 145 -17.92 15.81 -21.86
N ARG A 146 -19.15 16.18 -22.26
CA ARG A 146 -19.82 17.44 -21.96
C ARG A 146 -21.13 17.11 -21.29
N ASP A 147 -21.54 17.96 -20.36
CA ASP A 147 -22.80 17.79 -19.62
C ASP A 147 -22.92 16.41 -18.95
N PHE A 148 -21.78 15.83 -18.55
CA PHE A 148 -21.71 14.57 -17.83
C PHE A 148 -22.26 14.77 -16.40
N ARG A 149 -22.83 13.72 -15.82
CA ARG A 149 -23.09 13.72 -14.39
C ARG A 149 -21.84 13.24 -13.68
N LEU A 150 -21.39 13.97 -12.67
CA LEU A 150 -20.15 13.61 -11.97
C LEU A 150 -20.21 12.16 -11.44
N PHE A 151 -21.33 11.78 -10.84
CA PHE A 151 -21.61 10.42 -10.36
C PHE A 151 -22.33 9.57 -11.42
N GLU A 152 -21.62 9.27 -12.51
CA GLU A 152 -22.11 8.44 -13.60
C GLU A 152 -21.16 7.24 -13.77
N PRO A 153 -21.48 6.10 -13.13
CA PRO A 153 -20.58 4.96 -13.05
C PRO A 153 -20.32 4.34 -14.42
N CYS A 154 -19.07 3.96 -14.67
CA CYS A 154 -18.64 3.32 -15.92
C CYS A 154 -17.78 2.09 -15.58
N ASP A 155 -18.01 0.96 -16.25
CA ASP A 155 -17.24 -0.28 -16.06
C ASP A 155 -16.40 -0.67 -17.29
N ALA A 156 -16.36 0.19 -18.30
CA ALA A 156 -15.60 -0.04 -19.52
C ALA A 156 -15.19 1.26 -20.21
N PHE A 157 -14.08 1.19 -20.93
CA PHE A 157 -13.62 2.25 -21.82
C PHE A 157 -12.85 1.67 -23.00
N ILE A 158 -12.63 2.48 -24.04
CA ILE A 158 -11.80 2.17 -25.19
C ILE A 158 -10.42 2.79 -24.96
N ALA A 159 -9.37 1.96 -24.92
CA ALA A 159 -7.99 2.43 -24.83
C ALA A 159 -7.54 3.02 -26.18
N ALA A 160 -6.70 4.07 -26.17
CA ALA A 160 -6.09 4.54 -27.41
C ALA A 160 -5.13 3.48 -27.98
N PRO A 161 -4.85 3.49 -29.30
CA PRO A 161 -3.95 2.51 -29.91
C PRO A 161 -2.60 2.48 -29.20
N GLY A 162 -2.09 1.28 -28.88
CA GLY A 162 -0.79 1.08 -28.24
C GLY A 162 -0.71 1.42 -26.75
N GLN A 163 -1.81 1.81 -26.09
CA GLN A 163 -1.81 2.08 -24.64
C GLN A 163 -2.16 0.86 -23.79
N PHE A 164 -2.65 -0.21 -24.41
CA PHE A 164 -3.15 -1.38 -23.73
C PHE A 164 -2.92 -2.63 -24.57
N GLU A 165 -2.50 -3.71 -23.93
CA GLU A 165 -2.21 -5.00 -24.56
C GLU A 165 -2.78 -6.15 -23.72
N SER A 166 -2.76 -7.36 -24.28
CA SER A 166 -3.17 -8.57 -23.56
C SER A 166 -2.02 -9.07 -22.67
N TRP A 167 -1.69 -8.29 -21.65
CA TRP A 167 -0.61 -8.59 -20.69
C TRP A 167 -0.84 -9.89 -19.93
N THR A 168 0.24 -10.50 -19.48
CA THR A 168 0.20 -11.69 -18.62
C THR A 168 -0.50 -11.35 -17.30
N ASN A 169 -1.38 -12.25 -16.84
CA ASN A 169 -2.16 -12.07 -15.60
C ASN A 169 -2.95 -10.75 -15.56
N LEU A 170 -3.56 -10.37 -16.69
CA LEU A 170 -4.22 -9.07 -16.85
C LEU A 170 -5.21 -8.71 -15.72
N GLU A 171 -5.95 -9.68 -15.21
CA GLU A 171 -6.94 -9.47 -14.13
C GLU A 171 -6.31 -9.13 -12.75
N ASP A 172 -5.00 -9.30 -12.61
CA ASP A 172 -4.25 -8.87 -11.41
C ASP A 172 -3.85 -7.39 -11.45
N ALA A 173 -3.96 -6.77 -12.63
CA ALA A 173 -3.68 -5.37 -12.83
C ALA A 173 -4.88 -4.48 -12.51
N ASP A 174 -4.56 -3.28 -12.03
CA ASP A 174 -5.54 -2.23 -11.71
C ASP A 174 -5.37 -1.11 -12.75
N VAL A 175 -6.45 -0.70 -13.42
CA VAL A 175 -6.49 0.61 -14.09
C VAL A 175 -6.72 1.65 -13.00
N VAL A 176 -5.84 2.64 -12.92
CA VAL A 176 -5.98 3.77 -12.00
C VAL A 176 -6.33 5.01 -12.81
N VAL A 177 -7.61 5.39 -12.75
CA VAL A 177 -8.16 6.55 -13.45
C VAL A 177 -8.00 7.78 -12.57
N LEU A 178 -7.60 8.91 -13.17
CA LEU A 178 -7.57 10.19 -12.47
C LEU A 178 -8.93 10.88 -12.62
N HIS A 179 -9.42 11.47 -11.53
CA HIS A 179 -10.63 12.28 -11.51
C HIS A 179 -10.37 13.53 -10.70
N PHE A 180 -10.24 14.72 -11.30
CA PHE A 180 -10.14 16.00 -10.59
C PHE A 180 -9.18 15.97 -9.37
N TRP A 181 -9.70 15.72 -8.16
CA TRP A 181 -9.01 15.67 -6.86
C TRP A 181 -8.80 14.25 -6.29
N THR A 182 -9.14 13.18 -7.00
CA THR A 182 -9.02 11.78 -6.56
C THR A 182 -8.49 10.86 -7.67
N ASP A 183 -7.94 9.71 -7.29
CA ASP A 183 -7.67 8.59 -8.18
C ASP A 183 -8.60 7.41 -7.84
N GLU A 184 -9.10 6.74 -8.86
CA GLU A 184 -9.97 5.57 -8.69
C GLU A 184 -9.28 4.33 -9.25
N ARG A 185 -9.20 3.27 -8.44
CA ARG A 185 -8.58 2.00 -8.82
C ARG A 185 -9.68 1.03 -9.25
N MET A 186 -9.64 0.64 -10.52
CA MET A 186 -10.62 -0.22 -11.17
C MET A 186 -9.92 -1.53 -11.57
N PRO A 187 -10.15 -2.66 -10.86
CA PRO A 187 -9.54 -3.95 -11.20
C PRO A 187 -9.99 -4.39 -12.59
N ILE A 188 -9.06 -4.84 -13.42
CA ILE A 188 -9.38 -5.23 -14.81
C ILE A 188 -10.15 -6.56 -14.80
N ALA A 189 -11.21 -6.63 -15.59
CA ALA A 189 -11.98 -7.85 -15.88
C ALA A 189 -11.59 -8.47 -17.22
N GLY A 190 -11.10 -7.66 -18.17
CA GLY A 190 -10.63 -8.16 -19.46
C GLY A 190 -10.33 -7.04 -20.46
N PHE A 191 -9.70 -7.43 -21.56
CA PHE A 191 -9.38 -6.56 -22.68
C PHE A 191 -9.68 -7.28 -24.00
N ASP A 192 -10.43 -6.61 -24.88
CA ASP A 192 -10.65 -7.07 -26.25
C ASP A 192 -9.71 -6.31 -27.19
N PRO A 193 -8.70 -6.96 -27.79
CA PRO A 193 -7.75 -6.30 -28.67
C PRO A 193 -8.37 -5.82 -30.00
N ALA A 194 -9.46 -6.43 -30.47
CA ALA A 194 -10.10 -6.03 -31.73
C ALA A 194 -10.82 -4.68 -31.58
N THR A 195 -11.48 -4.48 -30.44
CA THR A 195 -12.22 -3.24 -30.14
C THR A 195 -11.43 -2.26 -29.26
N ARG A 196 -10.29 -2.69 -28.71
CA ARG A 196 -9.52 -2.01 -27.64
C ARG A 196 -10.34 -1.73 -26.37
N ARG A 197 -11.42 -2.49 -26.16
CA ARG A 197 -12.30 -2.30 -25.02
C ARG A 197 -11.70 -2.95 -23.79
N VAL A 198 -11.42 -2.13 -22.78
CA VAL A 198 -11.08 -2.55 -21.43
C VAL A 198 -12.37 -2.63 -20.62
N ARG A 199 -12.55 -3.71 -19.86
CA ARG A 199 -13.65 -3.90 -18.90
C ARG A 199 -13.07 -4.02 -17.49
N THR A 200 -13.77 -3.50 -16.49
CA THR A 200 -13.35 -3.55 -15.09
C THR A 200 -14.36 -4.34 -14.26
N ARG A 201 -13.89 -4.99 -13.18
CA ARG A 201 -14.74 -5.83 -12.31
C ARG A 201 -15.69 -5.02 -11.45
N LEU A 202 -15.29 -3.79 -11.15
CA LEU A 202 -16.08 -2.81 -10.41
C LEU A 202 -16.29 -1.60 -11.33
N PRO A 203 -17.49 -1.02 -11.34
CA PRO A 203 -17.71 0.26 -11.99
C PRO A 203 -16.95 1.36 -11.24
N SER A 204 -16.58 2.42 -11.96
CA SER A 204 -16.15 3.67 -11.34
C SER A 204 -17.31 4.29 -10.55
N LEU A 205 -17.01 5.10 -9.55
CA LEU A 205 -17.99 5.98 -8.93
C LEU A 205 -18.30 7.19 -9.83
N PHE A 206 -17.26 7.70 -10.50
CA PHE A 206 -17.35 8.90 -11.32
C PHE A 206 -17.44 8.61 -12.81
N ALA A 207 -17.98 9.56 -13.57
CA ALA A 207 -17.76 9.60 -15.01
C ALA A 207 -16.26 9.59 -15.33
N LEU A 208 -15.84 8.90 -16.39
CA LEU A 208 -14.43 8.74 -16.78
C LEU A 208 -13.86 10.01 -17.45
N VAL A 209 -13.96 11.13 -16.75
CA VAL A 209 -13.39 12.45 -17.07
C VAL A 209 -12.53 12.91 -15.90
N ASP A 210 -11.47 13.68 -16.21
CA ASP A 210 -10.48 14.10 -15.21
C ASP A 210 -10.34 15.62 -15.05
N ASP A 211 -11.00 16.39 -15.90
CA ASP A 211 -11.05 17.84 -15.89
C ASP A 211 -12.31 18.34 -16.63
N TRP A 212 -12.48 19.66 -16.71
CA TRP A 212 -13.58 20.31 -17.46
C TRP A 212 -13.23 20.58 -18.94
N SER A 213 -12.15 20.01 -19.47
CA SER A 213 -11.64 20.30 -20.83
C SER A 213 -12.37 19.54 -21.94
N SER A 214 -13.48 18.87 -21.64
CA SER A 214 -14.20 17.98 -22.56
C SER A 214 -13.32 16.84 -23.12
N ARG A 215 -12.33 16.37 -22.35
CA ARG A 215 -11.51 15.20 -22.68
C ARG A 215 -11.82 14.05 -21.73
N TRP A 216 -11.64 12.82 -22.19
CA TRP A 216 -11.71 11.65 -21.32
C TRP A 216 -10.53 11.57 -20.38
N ALA A 217 -10.74 10.89 -19.25
CA ALA A 217 -9.78 10.84 -18.16
C ALA A 217 -8.41 10.28 -18.58
N ARG A 218 -7.38 10.79 -17.90
CA ARG A 218 -6.06 10.16 -17.87
C ARG A 218 -6.08 8.95 -16.96
N TYR A 219 -5.24 7.97 -17.27
CA TYR A 219 -5.07 6.79 -16.44
C TYR A 219 -3.64 6.25 -16.48
N TYR A 220 -3.35 5.33 -15.58
CA TYR A 220 -2.19 4.45 -15.65
C TYR A 220 -2.61 3.04 -15.22
N VAL A 221 -1.83 2.02 -15.57
CA VAL A 221 -2.08 0.63 -15.19
C VAL A 221 -0.98 0.19 -14.24
N GLU A 222 -1.32 -0.35 -13.08
CA GLU A 222 -0.35 -0.90 -12.12
C GLU A 222 -0.43 -2.43 -12.06
N ASN A 223 0.67 -3.06 -11.63
CA ASN A 223 0.84 -4.51 -11.53
C ASN A 223 0.93 -5.23 -12.87
N VAL A 224 1.54 -4.60 -13.87
CA VAL A 224 1.77 -5.22 -15.17
C VAL A 224 3.14 -5.89 -15.16
N PRO A 225 3.26 -7.21 -15.32
CA PRO A 225 4.56 -7.90 -15.25
C PRO A 225 5.51 -7.47 -16.37
N GLU A 226 5.00 -7.22 -17.57
CA GLU A 226 5.77 -6.68 -18.70
C GLU A 226 6.28 -5.26 -18.43
N ALA A 227 5.67 -4.56 -17.48
CA ALA A 227 6.13 -3.26 -17.02
C ALA A 227 7.17 -3.35 -15.91
N LEU A 228 7.59 -4.53 -15.46
CA LEU A 228 8.72 -4.68 -14.53
C LEU A 228 10.02 -4.47 -15.33
N SER A 229 10.59 -3.27 -15.28
CA SER A 229 11.71 -2.94 -16.17
C SER A 229 12.78 -2.02 -15.60
N GLU A 230 12.49 -1.29 -14.53
CA GLU A 230 13.44 -0.37 -13.91
C GLU A 230 13.92 -0.94 -12.56
N PRO A 231 15.21 -0.77 -12.19
CA PRO A 231 15.71 -1.26 -10.93
C PRO A 231 14.91 -0.77 -9.72
N GLY A 232 14.54 -1.70 -8.85
CA GLY A 232 13.78 -1.42 -7.63
C GLY A 232 12.26 -1.37 -7.80
N GLU A 233 11.74 -1.57 -9.02
CA GLU A 233 10.32 -1.91 -9.20
C GLU A 233 10.00 -3.31 -8.68
N TRP A 234 8.72 -3.56 -8.42
CA TRP A 234 8.22 -4.88 -8.08
C TRP A 234 6.84 -5.14 -8.70
N TYR A 235 6.54 -6.41 -8.92
CA TYR A 235 5.25 -6.93 -9.36
C TYR A 235 4.78 -7.94 -8.31
N LEU A 236 3.48 -8.26 -8.26
CA LEU A 236 2.99 -9.36 -7.45
C LEU A 236 1.95 -10.15 -8.24
N ASP A 237 2.31 -11.39 -8.53
CA ASP A 237 1.43 -12.40 -9.11
C ASP A 237 0.44 -12.89 -8.04
N ARG A 238 -0.87 -12.68 -8.24
CA ARG A 238 -1.87 -13.16 -7.27
C ARG A 238 -2.19 -14.65 -7.43
N GLY A 239 -2.00 -15.21 -8.62
CA GLY A 239 -2.25 -16.62 -8.90
C GLY A 239 -1.21 -17.52 -8.25
N THR A 240 0.07 -17.14 -8.31
CA THR A 240 1.17 -17.91 -7.69
C THR A 240 1.58 -17.36 -6.32
N GLY A 241 1.19 -16.12 -5.99
CA GLY A 241 1.62 -15.45 -4.77
C GLY A 241 3.12 -15.11 -4.79
N THR A 242 3.69 -14.80 -5.95
CA THR A 242 5.13 -14.55 -6.13
C THR A 242 5.38 -13.05 -6.40
N PRO A 243 6.06 -12.31 -5.51
CA PRO A 243 6.52 -10.94 -5.76
C PRO A 243 7.92 -10.88 -6.38
#